data_AF-A0A535MA82-F1
#
_entry.id   AF-A0A535MA82-F1
#
_cell.length_a   1.000
_cell.length_b   1.000
_cell.length_c   1.000
_cell.angle_alpha   90.00
_cell.angle_beta   90.00
_cell.angle_gamma   90.00
#
_symmetry.space_group_name_H-M   'P 1'
#
loop_
_entity.id
_entity.type
_entity.pdbx_description
1 polymer ?
#
loop_
_entity_poly.entity_id
_entity_poly.type
_entity_poly.pdbx_seq_one_letter_code
_entity_poly.pdbx_strand_id
1 'polypeptide(L)'
;MPLVVITFHDGEVLWADTPTIGFDLPVIEAEIRNVDSNSERALLPLAAIRLLIIGEVRPAPPAETLAGWDKAAFHFLDGHVLRAWLGPEVRLGPHGGVWELVEHGTPDPELRTIGVPWSSLKGVFQIRQWDSRPATERAARAAGEPVHLENMIRVLAEREARAVEPRGQRSEASLAQRVQRARDRADEAP
;
A
#
# COMPACT_ATOMS: atom_id res chain seq x y z
N MET A 1 -16.60 23.87 2.77
CA MET A 1 -15.78 22.90 2.01
C MET A 1 -14.36 23.06 2.51
N PRO A 2 -13.69 22.00 2.98
CA PRO A 2 -12.28 22.08 3.36
C PRO A 2 -11.40 22.52 2.18
N LEU A 3 -10.41 23.36 2.47
CA LEU A 3 -9.29 23.61 1.58
C LEU A 3 -8.46 22.33 1.47
N VAL A 4 -8.09 21.95 0.26
CA VAL A 4 -7.31 20.75 -0.03
C VAL A 4 -6.16 21.10 -0.96
N VAL A 5 -4.98 20.58 -0.64
CA VAL A 5 -3.82 20.58 -1.53
C VAL A 5 -3.71 19.19 -2.13
N ILE A 6 -3.92 19.07 -3.43
CA ILE A 6 -3.90 17.82 -4.17
C ILE A 6 -2.55 17.72 -4.87
N THR A 7 -1.79 16.66 -4.60
CA THR A 7 -0.58 16.34 -5.36
C THR A 7 -0.84 15.18 -6.30
N PHE A 8 -0.57 15.38 -7.58
CA PHE A 8 -0.71 14.35 -8.62
C PHE A 8 0.56 13.50 -8.75
N HIS A 9 0.45 12.39 -9.47
CA HIS A 9 1.57 11.47 -9.69
C HIS A 9 2.71 12.05 -10.54
N ASP A 10 2.41 13.02 -11.41
CA ASP A 10 3.41 13.76 -12.20
C ASP A 10 4.08 14.90 -11.42
N GLY A 11 3.67 15.12 -10.16
CA GLY A 11 4.20 16.17 -9.29
C GLY A 11 3.45 17.50 -9.37
N GLU A 12 2.43 17.62 -10.22
CA GLU A 12 1.57 18.81 -10.23
C GLU A 12 0.84 18.97 -8.88
N VAL A 13 0.62 20.22 -8.48
CA VAL A 13 -0.08 20.58 -7.25
C VAL A 13 -1.28 21.47 -7.58
N LEU A 14 -2.44 21.11 -7.06
CA LEU A 14 -3.69 21.85 -7.21
C LEU A 14 -4.24 22.26 -5.83
N TRP A 15 -4.56 23.54 -5.68
CA TRP A 15 -5.33 24.06 -4.54
C TRP A 15 -6.80 24.14 -4.89
N ALA A 16 -7.64 23.49 -4.08
CA ALA A 16 -9.07 23.44 -4.31
C ALA A 16 -9.86 23.37 -3.00
N ASP A 17 -11.14 23.72 -3.06
CA ASP A 17 -12.13 23.32 -2.07
C ASP A 17 -12.79 22.01 -2.49
N THR A 18 -13.02 21.10 -1.55
CA THR A 18 -13.76 19.87 -1.85
C THR A 18 -14.91 19.69 -0.86
N PRO A 19 -15.95 18.90 -1.18
CA PRO A 19 -16.79 18.31 -0.15
C PRO A 19 -15.94 17.49 0.84
N THR A 20 -16.52 17.08 1.97
CA THR A 20 -15.83 16.18 2.91
C THR A 20 -15.41 14.90 2.20
N ILE A 21 -14.11 14.61 2.19
CA ILE A 21 -13.56 13.43 1.50
C ILE A 21 -13.77 12.19 2.38
N GLY A 22 -14.52 11.22 1.84
CA GLY A 22 -14.75 9.88 2.41
C GLY A 22 -14.22 8.74 1.54
N PHE A 23 -13.80 9.02 0.30
CA PHE A 23 -13.39 8.02 -0.70
C PHE A 23 -14.47 6.99 -1.06
N ASP A 24 -15.74 7.40 -1.01
CA ASP A 24 -16.90 6.57 -1.41
C ASP A 24 -17.02 6.40 -2.93
N LEU A 25 -16.43 7.32 -3.72
CA LEU A 25 -16.40 7.30 -5.17
C LEU A 25 -14.96 7.27 -5.70
N PRO A 26 -14.72 6.76 -6.93
CA PRO A 26 -13.40 6.71 -7.54
C PRO A 26 -12.92 8.06 -8.10
N VAL A 27 -13.62 9.16 -7.77
CA VAL A 27 -13.36 10.53 -8.22
C VAL A 27 -13.55 11.50 -7.05
N ILE A 28 -12.90 12.66 -7.11
CA ILE A 28 -13.12 13.80 -6.21
C ILE A 28 -13.64 14.98 -7.01
N GLU A 29 -14.72 15.59 -6.53
CA GLU A 29 -15.17 16.90 -7.00
C GLU A 29 -14.42 18.00 -6.26
N ALA A 30 -13.90 18.96 -7.03
CA ALA A 30 -13.04 20.03 -6.53
C ALA A 30 -13.43 21.37 -7.18
N GLU A 31 -13.58 22.41 -6.36
CA GLU A 31 -13.69 23.81 -6.81
C GLU A 31 -12.28 24.43 -6.79
N ILE A 32 -11.80 24.87 -7.96
CA ILE A 32 -10.40 25.26 -8.16
C ILE A 32 -10.18 26.69 -7.63
N ARG A 33 -9.11 26.89 -6.85
CA ARG A 33 -8.73 28.20 -6.29
C ARG A 33 -7.56 28.91 -6.99
N ASN A 34 -7.00 28.31 -8.04
CA ASN A 34 -5.78 28.85 -8.65
C ASN A 34 -6.06 30.16 -9.40
N VAL A 35 -5.16 31.15 -9.26
CA VAL A 35 -5.40 32.56 -9.63
C VAL A 35 -5.60 32.77 -11.14
N ASP A 36 -5.07 31.88 -11.98
CA ASP A 36 -5.04 32.01 -13.45
C ASP A 36 -5.85 30.92 -14.20
N SER A 37 -6.72 30.18 -13.51
CA SER A 37 -7.49 29.08 -14.10
C SER A 37 -8.82 29.55 -14.70
N ASN A 38 -9.05 29.32 -16.01
CA ASN A 38 -10.38 29.43 -16.64
C ASN A 38 -11.33 28.25 -16.25
N SER A 39 -10.90 27.41 -15.32
CA SER A 39 -11.66 26.27 -14.81
C SER A 39 -12.09 26.56 -13.37
N GLU A 40 -13.39 26.50 -13.11
CA GLU A 40 -13.97 26.70 -11.78
C GLU A 40 -14.12 25.39 -11.00
N ARG A 41 -14.39 24.27 -11.70
CA ARG A 41 -14.63 22.96 -11.12
C ARG A 41 -13.93 21.85 -11.89
N ALA A 42 -13.54 20.80 -11.17
CA ALA A 42 -12.97 19.60 -11.74
C ALA A 42 -13.52 18.32 -11.08
N LEU A 43 -13.64 17.28 -11.89
CA LEU A 43 -13.76 15.90 -11.42
C LEU A 43 -12.41 15.23 -11.61
N LEU A 44 -11.77 14.88 -10.50
CA LEU A 44 -10.41 14.36 -10.47
C LEU A 44 -10.44 12.85 -10.21
N PRO A 45 -9.98 12.00 -11.13
CA PRO A 45 -9.90 10.57 -10.89
C PRO A 45 -8.85 10.28 -9.81
N LEU A 46 -9.21 9.43 -8.85
CA LEU A 46 -8.31 9.04 -7.77
C LEU A 46 -7.01 8.38 -8.26
N ALA A 47 -7.05 7.75 -9.43
CA ALA A 47 -5.88 7.15 -10.06
C ALA A 47 -4.82 8.16 -10.53
N ALA A 48 -5.17 9.45 -10.67
CA ALA A 48 -4.20 10.50 -10.98
C ALA A 48 -3.57 11.13 -9.73
N ILE A 49 -4.21 10.95 -8.57
CA ILE A 49 -3.85 11.63 -7.33
C ILE A 49 -2.88 10.76 -6.53
N ARG A 50 -1.74 11.33 -6.16
CA ARG A 50 -0.78 10.69 -5.26
C ARG A 50 -1.20 10.85 -3.81
N LEU A 51 -1.52 12.08 -3.38
CA LEU A 51 -1.77 12.43 -1.98
C LEU A 51 -2.61 13.70 -1.91
N LEU A 52 -3.44 13.82 -0.88
CA LEU A 52 -4.16 15.03 -0.54
C LEU A 52 -3.76 15.49 0.87
N ILE A 53 -3.53 16.79 1.06
CA ILE A 53 -3.49 17.43 2.39
C ILE A 53 -4.83 18.15 2.57
N ILE A 54 -5.54 17.83 3.65
CA ILE A 54 -6.92 18.25 3.89
C ILE A 54 -6.96 19.21 5.08
N GLY A 55 -7.52 20.40 4.87
CA GLY A 55 -7.67 21.41 5.89
C GLY A 55 -6.36 22.07 6.30
N GLU A 56 -6.33 22.60 7.52
CA GLU A 56 -5.19 23.33 8.05
C GLU A 56 -4.13 22.40 8.62
N VAL A 57 -2.89 22.78 8.41
CA VAL A 57 -1.72 22.18 9.06
C VAL A 57 -1.57 22.79 10.44
N ARG A 58 -1.41 21.95 11.46
CA ARG A 58 -1.30 22.37 12.87
C ARG A 58 0.07 21.99 13.43
N PRO A 59 0.55 22.64 14.50
CA PRO A 59 1.72 22.15 15.23
C PRO A 59 1.51 20.71 15.71
N ALA A 60 2.56 19.88 15.68
CA ALA A 60 2.49 18.54 16.22
C ALA A 60 2.15 18.56 17.73
N PRO A 61 1.38 17.57 18.22
CA PRO A 61 1.15 17.42 19.65
C PRO A 61 2.46 17.07 20.39
N PRO A 62 2.49 17.22 21.73
CA PRO A 62 3.66 16.88 22.54
C PRO A 62 4.12 15.44 22.34
N ALA A 63 5.42 15.20 22.56
CA ALA A 63 6.05 13.90 22.35
C ALA A 63 5.40 12.78 23.18
N GLU A 64 4.91 13.10 24.38
CA GLU A 64 4.21 12.14 25.25
C GLU A 64 2.91 11.65 24.62
N THR A 65 2.20 12.54 23.91
CA THR A 65 0.99 12.17 23.15
C THR A 65 1.35 11.31 21.95
N LEU A 66 2.38 11.69 21.18
CA LEU A 66 2.84 10.92 20.02
C LEU A 66 3.37 9.53 20.40
N ALA A 67 3.90 9.36 21.61
CA ALA A 67 4.38 8.05 22.09
C ALA A 67 3.25 7.00 22.18
N GLY A 68 2.00 7.43 22.37
CA GLY A 68 0.82 6.56 22.38
C GLY A 68 0.23 6.29 20.99
N TRP A 69 0.73 6.94 19.94
CA TRP A 69 0.23 6.79 18.58
C TRP A 69 0.86 5.61 17.85
N ASP A 70 0.11 5.03 16.94
CA ASP A 70 0.62 3.99 16.04
C ASP A 70 1.69 4.58 15.11
N LYS A 71 2.64 3.74 14.69
CA LYS A 71 3.65 4.13 13.69
C LYS A 71 3.35 3.39 12.41
N ALA A 72 3.40 4.09 11.28
CA ALA A 72 3.16 3.48 9.98
C ALA A 72 4.12 3.98 8.89
N ALA A 73 4.31 3.16 7.87
CA ALA A 73 4.90 3.53 6.59
C ALA A 73 3.87 3.35 5.47
N PHE A 74 3.61 4.42 4.74
CA PHE A 74 2.84 4.42 3.50
C PHE A 74 3.83 4.26 2.36
N HIS A 75 3.74 3.14 1.65
CA HIS A 75 4.57 2.87 0.47
C HIS A 75 3.78 3.26 -0.78
N PHE A 76 4.22 4.27 -1.49
CA PHE A 76 3.60 4.73 -2.74
C PHE A 76 4.12 3.92 -3.94
N LEU A 77 3.33 3.89 -5.02
CA LEU A 77 3.69 3.18 -6.24
C LEU A 77 4.97 3.71 -6.89
N ASP A 78 5.17 5.04 -6.82
CA ASP A 78 6.35 5.76 -7.33
C ASP A 78 7.63 5.53 -6.52
N GLY A 79 7.57 4.75 -5.44
CA GLY A 79 8.71 4.44 -4.57
C GLY A 79 8.89 5.42 -3.40
N HIS A 80 8.08 6.48 -3.32
CA HIS A 80 8.06 7.35 -2.14
C HIS A 80 7.57 6.57 -0.91
N VAL A 81 8.13 6.88 0.26
CA VAL A 81 7.72 6.25 1.53
C VAL A 81 7.52 7.33 2.60
N LEU A 82 6.26 7.59 2.94
CA LEU A 82 5.89 8.46 4.05
C LEU A 82 5.88 7.65 5.35
N ARG A 83 6.66 8.07 6.34
CA ARG A 83 6.71 7.46 7.67
C ARG A 83 6.10 8.42 8.67
N ALA A 84 5.16 7.96 9.47
CA ALA A 84 4.42 8.86 10.33
C ALA A 84 3.88 8.17 11.59
N TRP A 85 3.70 8.97 12.64
CA TRP A 85 2.80 8.62 13.73
C TRP A 85 1.36 8.87 13.28
N LEU A 86 0.45 7.94 13.57
CA LEU A 86 -0.95 7.98 13.18
C LEU A 86 -1.82 8.38 14.37
N GLY A 87 -2.62 9.41 14.17
CA GLY A 87 -3.68 9.80 15.10
C GLY A 87 -4.76 8.72 15.19
N PRO A 88 -5.58 8.75 16.26
CA PRO A 88 -6.61 7.74 16.50
C PRO A 88 -7.76 7.79 15.49
N GLU A 89 -7.98 8.96 14.87
CA GLU A 89 -9.08 9.18 13.94
C GLU A 89 -8.69 8.78 12.51
N VAL A 90 -8.90 7.48 12.21
CA VAL A 90 -8.73 6.93 10.86
C VAL A 90 -10.09 6.65 10.25
N ARG A 91 -10.29 7.15 9.02
CA ARG A 91 -11.51 6.89 8.24
C ARG A 91 -11.15 6.19 6.94
N LEU A 92 -11.61 4.97 6.75
CA LEU A 92 -11.36 4.18 5.54
C LEU A 92 -12.60 4.15 4.66
N GLY A 93 -12.41 4.38 3.37
CA GLY A 93 -13.42 4.23 2.33
C GLY A 93 -13.04 3.15 1.32
N PRO A 94 -13.94 2.79 0.40
CA PRO A 94 -13.68 1.80 -0.64
C PRO A 94 -12.51 2.15 -1.57
N HIS A 95 -12.21 3.43 -1.76
CA HIS A 95 -11.21 3.89 -2.73
C HIS A 95 -10.00 4.61 -2.13
N GLY A 96 -9.94 4.75 -0.80
CA GLY A 96 -8.85 5.43 -0.11
C GLY A 96 -9.12 5.52 1.39
N GLY A 97 -8.29 6.28 2.08
CA GLY A 97 -8.49 6.59 3.49
C GLY A 97 -8.08 8.00 3.84
N VAL A 98 -8.51 8.45 5.00
CA VAL A 98 -8.12 9.71 5.63
C VAL A 98 -7.47 9.40 6.97
N TRP A 99 -6.29 9.98 7.19
CA TRP A 99 -5.53 9.87 8.43
C TRP A 99 -5.18 11.24 8.95
N GLU A 100 -5.24 11.41 10.26
CA GLU A 100 -4.45 12.42 10.94
C GLU A 100 -3.06 11.84 11.23
N LEU A 101 -1.99 12.56 10.92
CA LEU A 101 -0.64 12.07 11.13
C LEU A 101 0.40 13.18 11.38
N VAL A 102 1.52 12.77 11.97
CA VAL A 102 2.74 13.58 12.07
C VAL A 102 3.87 12.84 11.35
N GLU A 103 4.50 13.49 10.39
CA GLU A 103 5.61 12.90 9.65
C GLU A 103 6.85 12.72 10.54
N HIS A 104 7.50 11.58 10.41
CA HIS A 104 8.71 11.26 11.16
C HIS A 104 9.96 11.81 10.49
N GLY A 105 10.79 12.53 11.25
CA GLY A 105 12.11 12.97 10.84
C GLY A 105 12.15 14.34 10.16
N THR A 106 11.08 15.12 10.25
CA THR A 106 11.08 16.53 9.87
C THR A 106 11.61 17.41 11.01
N PRO A 107 12.35 18.50 10.72
CA PRO A 107 12.85 19.42 11.75
C PRO A 107 11.72 20.08 12.54
N ASP A 108 10.66 20.47 11.83
CA ASP A 108 9.45 21.08 12.39
C ASP A 108 8.29 20.09 12.17
N PRO A 109 7.96 19.25 13.17
CA PRO A 109 6.90 18.26 13.03
C PRO A 109 5.54 18.97 13.04
N GLU A 110 4.73 18.62 12.04
CA GLU A 110 3.40 19.18 11.85
C GLU A 110 2.36 18.07 11.85
N LEU A 111 1.22 18.38 12.46
CA LEU A 111 0.02 17.59 12.41
C LEU A 111 -0.76 17.90 11.14
N ARG A 112 -0.96 16.88 10.30
CA ARG A 112 -1.65 17.00 9.02
C ARG A 112 -2.76 15.98 8.94
N THR A 113 -3.90 16.39 8.38
CA THR A 113 -4.89 15.43 7.90
C THR A 113 -4.58 15.16 6.43
N ILE A 114 -4.35 13.91 6.08
CA ILE A 114 -4.07 13.50 4.70
C ILE A 114 -5.15 12.55 4.17
N GLY A 115 -5.44 12.67 2.89
CA GLY A 115 -6.21 11.68 2.13
C GLY A 115 -5.28 10.91 1.19
N VAL A 116 -5.38 9.59 1.18
CA VAL A 116 -4.59 8.74 0.27
C VAL A 116 -5.50 7.80 -0.51
N PRO A 117 -5.53 7.90 -1.85
CA PRO A 117 -6.21 6.92 -2.68
C PRO A 117 -5.50 5.56 -2.64
N TRP A 118 -6.26 4.45 -2.64
CA TRP A 118 -5.67 3.10 -2.73
C TRP A 118 -4.89 2.89 -4.03
N SER A 119 -5.29 3.55 -5.11
CA SER A 119 -4.59 3.55 -6.39
C SER A 119 -3.18 4.13 -6.33
N SER A 120 -2.83 4.91 -5.30
CA SER A 120 -1.50 5.51 -5.16
C SER A 120 -0.52 4.67 -4.36
N LEU A 121 -1.00 3.62 -3.67
CA LEU A 121 -0.25 2.87 -2.68
C LEU A 121 0.08 1.44 -3.13
N LYS A 122 1.28 0.98 -2.75
CA LYS A 122 1.60 -0.44 -2.62
C LYS A 122 1.00 -1.02 -1.34
N GLY A 123 0.96 -0.22 -0.27
CA GLY A 123 0.38 -0.60 1.01
C GLY A 123 0.75 0.35 2.15
N VAL A 124 0.06 0.18 3.27
CA VAL A 124 0.34 0.85 4.55
C VAL A 124 0.76 -0.21 5.55
N PHE A 125 1.92 -0.04 6.18
CA PHE A 125 2.52 -1.04 7.07
C PHE A 125 2.70 -0.46 8.46
N GLN A 126 2.15 -1.12 9.47
CA GLN A 126 2.40 -0.78 10.87
C GLN A 126 3.86 -1.10 11.24
N ILE A 127 4.49 -0.20 11.99
CA ILE A 127 5.90 -0.26 12.38
C ILE A 127 5.99 -0.38 13.90
N ARG A 128 6.86 -1.26 14.41
CA ARG A 128 7.11 -1.38 15.86
C ARG A 128 8.07 -0.31 16.36
N GLN A 129 9.15 -0.09 15.61
CA GLN A 129 10.24 0.82 15.97
C GLN A 129 10.74 1.57 14.74
N TRP A 130 11.14 2.82 14.94
CA TRP A 130 11.74 3.61 13.88
C TRP A 130 13.07 3.00 13.48
N ASP A 131 13.32 2.93 12.17
CA ASP A 131 14.61 2.52 11.65
C ASP A 131 15.61 3.64 11.90
N SER A 132 16.59 3.40 12.77
CA SER A 132 17.60 4.37 13.18
C SER A 132 18.66 4.63 12.11
N ARG A 133 18.64 3.91 10.98
CA ARG A 133 19.61 4.07 9.90
C ARG A 133 19.45 5.41 9.14
N PRO A 134 20.55 5.96 8.60
CA PRO A 134 20.54 7.19 7.81
C PRO A 134 19.55 7.11 6.62
N ALA A 135 18.99 8.25 6.23
CA ALA A 135 18.00 8.32 5.15
C ALA A 135 18.53 7.77 3.81
N THR A 136 19.80 7.99 3.51
CA THR A 136 20.48 7.49 2.30
C THR A 136 20.59 5.97 2.28
N GLU A 137 20.98 5.35 3.40
CA GLU A 137 21.05 3.89 3.53
C GLU A 137 19.67 3.24 3.44
N ARG A 138 18.65 3.89 4.00
CA ARG A 138 17.25 3.45 3.88
C ARG A 138 16.74 3.55 2.44
N ALA A 139 17.06 4.65 1.74
CA ALA A 139 16.69 4.85 0.34
C ALA A 139 17.35 3.82 -0.57
N ALA A 140 18.64 3.54 -0.40
CA ALA A 140 19.37 2.52 -1.16
C ALA A 140 18.76 1.12 -0.98
N ARG A 141 18.39 0.76 0.26
CA ARG A 141 17.72 -0.51 0.55
C ARG A 141 16.30 -0.58 -0.02
N ALA A 142 15.53 0.51 0.05
CA ALA A 142 14.18 0.59 -0.52
C ALA A 142 14.20 0.54 -2.05
N ALA A 143 15.24 1.07 -2.68
CA ALA A 143 15.52 0.98 -4.12
C ALA A 143 16.01 -0.41 -4.56
N GLY A 144 16.23 -1.34 -3.63
CA GLY A 144 16.52 -2.73 -3.94
C GLY A 144 18.00 -3.11 -3.97
N GLU A 145 18.91 -2.36 -3.32
CA GLU A 145 20.28 -2.85 -3.16
C GLU A 145 20.32 -4.20 -2.38
N PRO A 146 21.06 -5.19 -2.87
CA PRO A 146 20.49 -6.51 -3.13
C PRO A 146 20.71 -7.51 -2.00
N VAL A 147 20.64 -7.12 -0.72
CA VAL A 147 20.77 -8.13 0.35
C VAL A 147 19.54 -9.05 0.42
N HIS A 148 18.37 -8.55 -0.01
CA HIS A 148 17.12 -9.33 0.00
C HIS A 148 16.76 -9.95 -1.34
N LEU A 149 17.26 -9.40 -2.46
CA LEU A 149 16.94 -9.87 -3.80
C LEU A 149 17.54 -11.26 -4.05
N GLU A 150 18.78 -11.50 -3.65
CA GLU A 150 19.43 -12.82 -3.77
C GLU A 150 18.72 -13.89 -2.94
N ASN A 151 18.30 -13.54 -1.73
CA ASN A 151 17.54 -14.44 -0.86
C ASN A 151 16.14 -14.72 -1.44
N MET A 152 15.49 -13.74 -2.05
CA MET A 152 14.19 -13.92 -2.70
C MET A 152 14.29 -14.71 -4.01
N ILE A 153 15.32 -14.45 -4.82
CA ILE A 153 15.64 -15.26 -6.01
C ILE A 153 15.90 -16.70 -5.59
N ARG A 154 16.69 -16.93 -4.54
CA ARG A 154 16.92 -18.27 -4.00
C ARG A 154 15.62 -18.94 -3.54
N VAL A 155 14.76 -18.24 -2.80
CA VAL A 155 13.48 -18.79 -2.33
C VAL A 155 12.52 -19.07 -3.48
N LEU A 156 12.48 -18.23 -4.51
CA LEU A 156 11.65 -18.44 -5.71
C LEU A 156 12.19 -19.62 -6.54
N ALA A 157 13.51 -19.71 -6.72
CA ALA A 157 14.17 -20.82 -7.39
C ALA A 157 14.00 -22.14 -6.62
N GLU A 158 14.06 -22.13 -5.29
CA GLU A 158 13.79 -23.31 -4.45
C GLU A 158 12.32 -23.77 -4.56
N ARG A 159 11.37 -22.83 -4.66
CA ARG A 159 9.95 -23.14 -4.88
C ARG A 159 9.69 -23.71 -6.27
N GLU A 160 10.33 -23.17 -7.29
CA GLU A 160 10.24 -23.66 -8.66
C GLU A 160 10.91 -25.04 -8.80
N ALA A 161 12.10 -25.25 -8.22
CA ALA A 161 12.76 -26.55 -8.18
C ALA A 161 11.92 -27.62 -7.45
N ARG A 162 11.25 -27.27 -6.35
CA ARG A 162 10.30 -28.17 -5.66
C ARG A 162 9.02 -28.43 -6.45
N ALA A 163 8.61 -27.51 -7.33
CA ALA A 163 7.48 -27.72 -8.23
C ALA A 163 7.84 -28.55 -9.47
N VAL A 164 9.12 -28.57 -9.86
CA VAL A 164 9.68 -29.31 -10.99
C VAL A 164 10.22 -30.69 -10.60
N GLU A 165 10.29 -31.03 -9.31
CA GLU A 165 10.51 -32.42 -8.88
C GLU A 165 9.51 -33.33 -9.61
N PRO A 166 9.99 -34.26 -10.45
CA PRO A 166 9.10 -35.14 -11.17
C PRO A 166 8.33 -35.94 -10.11
N ARG A 167 7.00 -36.00 -10.24
CA ARG A 167 6.17 -37.03 -9.60
C ARG A 167 6.60 -38.40 -10.14
N GLY A 168 7.79 -38.85 -9.75
CA GLY A 168 8.33 -40.16 -10.03
C GLY A 168 8.00 -41.07 -8.87
N GLN A 169 7.18 -42.09 -9.16
CA GLN A 169 6.90 -43.26 -8.33
C GLN A 169 5.86 -43.10 -7.22
N ARG A 170 4.66 -42.60 -7.56
CA ARG A 170 3.48 -43.38 -7.14
C ARG A 170 3.23 -44.41 -8.22
N SER A 171 3.42 -45.68 -7.88
CA SER A 171 2.97 -46.81 -8.69
C SER A 171 1.44 -46.71 -8.84
N GLU A 172 1.00 -45.90 -9.80
CA GLU A 172 -0.33 -46.00 -10.35
C GLU A 172 -0.30 -47.20 -11.28
N ALA A 173 -0.57 -48.38 -10.70
CA ALA A 173 -1.08 -49.48 -11.50
C ALA A 173 -2.14 -48.90 -12.43
N SER A 174 -1.90 -49.00 -13.74
CA SER A 174 -2.74 -48.31 -14.72
C SER A 174 -4.19 -48.77 -14.54
N LEU A 175 -5.15 -47.93 -14.93
CA LEU A 175 -6.57 -48.27 -14.82
C LEU A 175 -6.87 -49.67 -15.41
N ALA A 176 -6.15 -50.06 -16.47
CA ALA A 176 -6.22 -51.39 -17.07
C ALA A 176 -5.74 -52.51 -16.12
N GLN A 177 -4.68 -52.31 -15.34
CA GLN A 177 -4.21 -53.26 -14.33
C GLN A 177 -5.16 -53.37 -13.13
N ARG A 178 -5.88 -52.28 -12.78
CA ARG A 178 -6.89 -52.29 -11.70
C ARG A 178 -8.18 -53.00 -12.13
N VAL A 179 -8.60 -52.80 -13.39
CA VAL A 179 -9.77 -53.48 -13.96
C VAL A 179 -9.53 -54.98 -14.15
N GLN A 180 -8.31 -55.37 -14.56
CA GLN A 180 -7.97 -56.79 -14.70
C GLN A 180 -8.00 -57.52 -13.35
N ARG A 181 -7.38 -56.96 -12.30
CA ARG A 181 -7.40 -57.55 -10.94
C ARG A 181 -8.81 -57.62 -10.33
N ALA A 182 -9.71 -56.74 -10.72
CA ALA A 182 -11.10 -56.77 -10.26
C ALA A 182 -11.93 -57.85 -10.97
N ARG A 183 -11.63 -58.13 -12.25
CA ARG A 183 -12.21 -59.26 -13.00
C ARG A 183 -11.71 -60.61 -12.49
N ASP A 184 -10.40 -60.75 -12.30
CA ASP A 184 -9.80 -62.00 -11.84
C ASP A 184 -10.31 -62.41 -10.43
N ARG A 185 -10.66 -61.43 -9.58
CA ARG A 185 -11.29 -61.68 -8.26
C ARG A 185 -12.77 -62.06 -8.32
N ALA A 186 -13.48 -61.73 -9.40
CA ALA A 186 -14.89 -62.07 -9.56
C ALA A 186 -15.09 -63.51 -10.07
N ASP A 187 -14.09 -64.05 -10.78
CA ASP A 187 -14.11 -65.42 -11.32
C ASP A 187 -13.59 -66.49 -10.32
N GLU A 188 -13.02 -66.07 -9.17
CA GLU A 188 -12.57 -66.96 -8.09
C GLU A 188 -13.54 -67.07 -6.89
N ALA A 189 -14.71 -66.42 -6.96
CA ALA A 189 -15.75 -66.60 -5.93
C ALA A 189 -16.70 -67.75 -6.34
N PRO A 190 -16.82 -68.82 -5.53
CA PRO A 190 -17.73 -69.94 -5.80
C PRO A 190 -19.21 -69.55 -5.66
#